data_AF-A0A949MCD7-F1
#
_entry.id   AF-A0A949MCD7-F1
#
_cell.length_a   1.000
_cell.length_b   1.000
_cell.length_c   1.000
_cell.angle_alpha   90.00
_cell.angle_beta   90.00
_cell.angle_gamma   90.00
#
_symmetry.space_group_name_H-M   'P 1'
#
loop_
_entity.id
_entity.type
_entity.pdbx_description
1 polymer ?
#
loop_
_entity_poly.entity_id
_entity_poly.type
_entity_poly.pdbx_seq_one_letter_code
_entity_poly.pdbx_strand_id
1 'polypeptide(L)'
;HTEALYALLLAHEVTGERWCEAWFDRVYEWAFRHFPMPDVGEWRQRLDRAGKPTRQVVALPVKDPFHLPRALILSLELLQPSQTMSWK
;
A
#
# COMPACT_ATOMS: atom_id res chain seq x y z
N HIS A 1 4.17 -4.53 -1.64
CA HIS A 1 3.50 -4.08 -0.39
C HIS A 1 2.27 -3.26 -0.69
N THR A 2 2.37 -2.17 -1.45
CA THR A 2 1.22 -1.32 -1.85
C THR A 2 0.04 -2.13 -2.41
N GLU A 3 0.29 -3.06 -3.34
CA GLU A 3 -0.77 -3.92 -3.91
C GLU A 3 -1.40 -4.86 -2.90
N ALA A 4 -0.60 -5.40 -1.98
CA ALA A 4 -1.09 -6.30 -0.95
C ALA A 4 -1.99 -5.56 0.04
N LEU A 5 -1.63 -4.31 0.40
CA LEU A 5 -2.47 -3.44 1.23
C LEU A 5 -3.84 -3.23 0.58
N TYR A 6 -3.85 -2.78 -0.67
CA TYR A 6 -5.12 -2.55 -1.38
C TYR A 6 -5.93 -3.84 -1.56
N ALA A 7 -5.29 -4.93 -1.98
CA ALA A 7 -5.98 -6.20 -2.22
C ALA A 7 -6.59 -6.79 -0.96
N LEU A 8 -5.90 -6.72 0.19
CA LEU A 8 -6.44 -7.20 1.47
C LEU A 8 -7.63 -6.36 1.93
N LEU A 9 -7.53 -5.04 1.77
CA LEU A 9 -8.62 -4.14 2.11
C LEU A 9 -9.85 -4.38 1.22
N LEU A 10 -9.65 -4.49 -0.09
CA LEU A 10 -10.71 -4.79 -1.05
C LEU A 10 -11.33 -6.17 -0.80
N ALA A 11 -10.50 -7.18 -0.51
CA ALA A 11 -10.99 -8.51 -0.19
C ALA A 11 -11.85 -8.50 1.08
N HIS A 12 -11.45 -7.75 2.10
CA HIS A 12 -12.26 -7.58 3.30
C HIS A 12 -13.61 -6.93 2.97
N GLU A 13 -13.63 -5.84 2.21
CA GLU A 13 -14.87 -5.16 1.81
C GLU A 13 -15.82 -6.08 1.02
N VAL A 14 -15.30 -6.84 0.06
CA VAL A 14 -16.13 -7.69 -0.82
C VAL A 14 -16.65 -8.94 -0.11
N THR A 15 -15.87 -9.50 0.82
CA THR A 15 -16.17 -10.82 1.40
C THR A 15 -16.61 -10.78 2.87
N GLY A 16 -16.28 -9.72 3.60
CA GLY A 16 -16.46 -9.63 5.05
C GLY A 16 -15.50 -10.52 5.85
N GLU A 17 -14.54 -11.18 5.20
CA GLU A 17 -13.64 -12.13 5.85
C GLU A 17 -12.63 -11.43 6.77
N ARG A 18 -12.63 -11.82 8.05
CA ARG A 18 -11.78 -11.19 9.08
C ARG A 18 -10.29 -11.47 8.91
N TRP A 19 -9.92 -12.54 8.21
CA TRP A 19 -8.51 -12.83 7.96
C TRP A 19 -7.87 -11.79 7.04
N CYS A 20 -8.65 -11.15 6.16
CA CYS A 20 -8.18 -10.08 5.29
C CYS A 20 -7.71 -8.87 6.10
N GLU A 21 -8.53 -8.43 7.07
CA GLU A 21 -8.20 -7.35 8.01
C GLU A 21 -6.96 -7.70 8.85
N ALA A 22 -6.94 -8.89 9.44
CA ALA A 22 -5.79 -9.33 10.25
C ALA A 22 -4.47 -9.37 9.46
N TRP A 23 -4.53 -9.71 8.17
CA TRP A 23 -3.37 -9.65 7.29
C TRP A 23 -3.05 -8.22 6.81
N PHE A 24 -4.08 -7.39 6.59
CA PHE A 24 -3.89 -5.98 6.24
C PHE A 24 -3.05 -5.29 7.30
N ASP A 25 -3.39 -5.46 8.59
CA ASP A 25 -2.66 -4.86 9.71
C ASP A 25 -1.18 -5.27 9.72
N ARG A 26 -0.89 -6.55 9.50
CA ARG A 26 0.49 -7.06 9.46
C ARG A 26 1.29 -6.46 8.31
N VAL A 27 0.69 -6.38 7.12
CA VAL A 27 1.34 -5.80 5.95
C VAL A 27 1.50 -4.29 6.13
N TYR A 28 0.51 -3.61 6.73
CA TYR A 28 0.53 -2.19 7.04
C TYR A 28 1.66 -1.87 8.00
N GLU A 29 1.73 -2.55 9.14
CA GLU A 29 2.77 -2.35 10.15
C GLU A 29 4.16 -2.53 9.52
N TRP A 30 4.37 -3.62 8.78
CA TRP A 30 5.66 -3.87 8.16
C TRP A 30 5.97 -2.84 7.06
N ALA A 31 5.05 -2.52 6.17
CA ALA A 31 5.32 -1.62 5.05
C ALA A 31 5.60 -0.19 5.52
N PHE A 32 4.74 0.36 6.39
CA PHE A 32 4.86 1.73 6.90
C PHE A 32 6.05 1.91 7.85
N ARG A 33 6.54 0.83 8.48
CA ARG A 33 7.78 0.88 9.28
C ARG A 33 9.04 0.95 8.42
N HIS A 34 9.07 0.33 7.24
CA HIS A 34 10.32 0.09 6.51
C HIS A 34 10.47 0.91 5.20
N PHE A 35 9.38 1.24 4.53
CA PHE A 35 9.42 1.89 3.22
C PHE A 35 9.48 3.42 3.25
N PRO A 36 8.71 4.13 4.09
CA PRO A 36 8.66 5.59 4.04
C PRO A 36 10.01 6.29 4.23
N MET A 37 10.19 7.39 3.51
CA MET A 37 11.27 8.37 3.65
C MET A 37 10.62 9.73 3.98
N PRO A 38 10.39 10.04 5.27
CA PRO A 38 9.62 11.21 5.69
C PRO A 38 10.15 12.53 5.13
N ASP A 39 11.47 12.69 5.06
CA ASP A 39 12.12 13.92 4.56
C ASP A 39 11.95 14.12 3.04
N VAL A 40 11.62 13.06 2.30
CA VAL A 40 11.45 13.07 0.84
C VAL A 40 9.97 13.03 0.44
N GLY A 41 9.10 12.52 1.32
CA GLY A 41 7.70 12.29 1.01
C GLY A 41 7.44 11.09 0.09
N GLU A 42 8.37 10.12 0.01
CA GLU A 42 8.20 8.92 -0.81
C GLU A 42 8.68 7.63 -0.10
N TRP A 43 8.38 6.47 -0.67
CA TRP A 43 8.81 5.15 -0.28
C TRP A 43 10.09 4.75 -1.00
N ARG A 44 10.96 4.05 -0.27
CA ARG A 44 12.14 3.36 -0.81
C ARG A 44 11.69 2.31 -1.82
N GLN A 45 12.43 2.15 -2.90
CA GLN A 45 12.07 1.18 -3.94
C GLN A 45 12.33 -0.27 -3.50
N ARG A 46 13.45 -0.52 -2.82
CA ARG A 46 13.92 -1.87 -2.49
C ARG A 46 14.55 -1.94 -1.12
N LEU A 47 14.19 -2.99 -0.40
CA LEU A 47 14.81 -3.41 0.85
C LEU A 47 15.37 -4.83 0.68
N ASP A 48 16.37 -5.16 1.47
CA ASP A 48 16.82 -6.54 1.60
C ASP A 48 15.84 -7.37 2.45
N ARG A 49 16.14 -8.67 2.63
CA ARG A 49 15.30 -9.58 3.43
C ARG A 49 15.20 -9.17 4.91
N ALA A 50 16.17 -8.42 5.43
CA ALA A 50 16.16 -7.88 6.79
C ALA A 50 15.44 -6.52 6.88
N GLY A 51 14.82 -6.04 5.79
CA GLY A 51 14.12 -4.77 5.75
C GLY A 51 15.05 -3.55 5.67
N LYS A 52 16.34 -3.72 5.35
CA LYS A 52 17.28 -2.60 5.23
C LYS A 52 17.34 -2.07 3.79
N PRO A 53 17.53 -0.75 3.59
CA PRO A 53 17.62 -0.18 2.25
C PRO A 53 18.76 -0.81 1.43
N THR A 54 18.45 -1.27 0.22
CA THR A 54 19.47 -1.78 -0.70
C THR A 54 20.24 -0.63 -1.34
N ARG A 55 21.57 -0.74 -1.41
CA ARG A 55 22.45 0.21 -2.12
C ARG A 55 22.79 -0.21 -3.54
N GLN A 56 22.23 -1.35 -4.01
CA GLN A 56 22.48 -1.82 -5.36
C GLN A 56 21.88 -0.86 -6.39
N VAL A 57 22.77 -0.32 -7.21
CA VAL A 57 22.41 0.44 -8.41
C VAL A 57 21.88 -0.55 -9.43
N VAL A 58 20.63 -0.39 -9.85
CA VAL A 58 20.07 -1.15 -10.97
C VAL A 58 20.24 -0.27 -12.20
N ALA A 59 20.59 -0.87 -13.33
CA ALA A 59 20.84 -0.17 -14.58
C ALA A 59 19.63 0.65 -15.08
N LEU A 60 18.42 0.32 -14.63
CA LEU A 60 17.19 1.05 -14.95
C LEU A 60 16.38 1.31 -13.66
N PRO A 61 16.09 2.58 -13.30
CA PRO A 61 15.19 2.89 -12.20
C PRO A 61 13.75 2.56 -12.62
N VAL A 62 13.30 1.33 -12.32
CA VAL A 62 11.91 0.90 -12.57
C VAL A 62 11.00 1.31 -11.41
N LYS A 63 10.93 2.62 -11.11
CA LYS A 63 10.01 3.15 -10.09
C LYS A 63 9.32 4.39 -10.62
N ASP A 64 8.09 4.16 -11.09
CA ASP A 64 7.18 5.21 -11.51
C ASP A 64 6.27 5.62 -10.34
N PRO A 65 5.77 6.87 -10.33
CA PRO A 65 4.82 7.36 -9.33
C PRO A 65 3.40 6.80 -9.59
N PHE A 66 3.28 5.47 -9.58
CA PHE A 66 2.04 4.77 -9.90
C PHE A 66 1.56 3.90 -8.74
N HIS A 67 2.37 2.91 -8.33
CA HIS A 67 1.93 1.90 -7.36
C HIS A 67 1.58 2.47 -5.98
N LEU A 68 2.39 3.37 -5.43
CA LEU A 68 2.09 3.97 -4.14
C LEU A 68 0.88 4.93 -4.22
N PRO A 69 0.86 5.94 -5.11
CA PRO A 69 -0.29 6.84 -5.18
C PRO A 69 -1.59 6.11 -5.46
N ARG A 70 -1.61 5.17 -6.43
CA ARG A 70 -2.81 4.40 -6.77
C ARG A 70 -3.32 3.58 -5.59
N ALA A 71 -2.45 2.85 -4.89
CA ALA A 71 -2.88 2.04 -3.75
C ALA A 71 -3.47 2.91 -2.64
N LEU A 72 -2.87 4.07 -2.34
CA LEU A 72 -3.38 4.98 -1.32
C LEU A 72 -4.71 5.61 -1.72
N ILE A 73 -4.85 6.09 -2.97
CA ILE A 73 -6.10 6.67 -3.47
C ILE A 73 -7.24 5.64 -3.39
N LEU A 74 -7.02 4.45 -3.94
CA LEU A 74 -8.06 3.41 -3.94
C LEU A 74 -8.40 2.94 -2.52
N SER A 75 -7.42 2.85 -1.61
CA SER A 75 -7.69 2.55 -0.20
C SER A 75 -8.50 3.64 0.48
N LEU A 76 -8.25 4.92 0.18
CA LEU A 76 -9.05 6.02 0.71
C LEU A 76 -10.48 5.99 0.16
N GLU A 77 -10.67 5.78 -1.14
CA GLU A 77 -12.00 5.64 -1.76
C GLU A 77 -12.80 4.49 -1.15
N LEU A 78 -12.14 3.38 -0.82
CA LEU A 78 -12.78 2.22 -0.21
C LEU A 78 -13.16 2.45 1.26
N LEU A 79 -12.33 3.18 2.02
CA LEU A 79 -12.57 3.49 3.43
C LEU A 79 -13.51 4.67 3.65
N GLN A 80 -13.71 5.51 2.62
CA GLN A 80 -14.66 6.60 2.72
C GLN A 80 -16.07 6.01 2.88
N PRO A 81 -16.86 6.51 3.86
CA PRO A 81 -18.27 6.17 3.94
C PRO A 81 -18.88 6.45 2.58
N SER A 82 -19.66 5.50 2.06
CA SER A 82 -20.31 5.67 0.77
C SER A 82 -21.06 7.00 0.75
N GLN A 83 -20.49 7.99 0.04
CA GLN A 83 -21.32 9.00 -0.58
C GLN A 83 -22.10 8.20 -1.60
N THR A 84 -23.30 7.77 -1.20
CA THR A 84 -24.28 7.24 -2.13
C THR A 84 -24.42 8.33 -3.18
N MET A 85 -23.74 8.14 -4.31
CA MET A 85 -23.95 8.92 -5.52
C MET A 85 -25.37 8.60 -5.93
N SER A 86 -26.29 9.38 -5.38
CA SER A 86 -27.69 9.44 -5.77
C SER A 86 -27.68 9.96 -7.20
N TRP A 87 -27.56 9.05 -8.16
CA TRP A 87 -27.96 9.31 -9.54
C TRP A 87 -29.48 9.52 -9.53
N LYS A 88 -29.90 10.75 -9.24
CA LYS A 88 -31.23 11.26 -9.59
C LYS A 88 -31.11 12.06 -10.87
#